data_AF-A0A0Q1BK39-F1
#
_entry.id   AF-A0A0Q1BK39-F1
#
_cell.length_a   1.000
_cell.length_b   1.000
_cell.length_c   1.000
_cell.angle_alpha   90.00
_cell.angle_beta   90.00
_cell.angle_gamma   90.00
#
_symmetry.space_group_name_H-M   'P 1'
#
loop_
_entity.id
_entity.type
_entity.pdbx_description
1 polymer ?
#
loop_
_entity_poly.entity_id
_entity_poly.type
_entity_poly.pdbx_seq_one_letter_code
_entity_poly.pdbx_strand_id
1 'polypeptide(L)'
;MEKNKLSTLTLEELYEKRKKLKSTSMGIGIGMVVICSVLLYLIFKTKNFVLLAVVPGCLMTLLPSFIVLSQLNTEIKSRESK
;
A
#
# COMPACT_ATOMS: atom_id res chain seq x y z
N MET A 1 -8.43 23.85 -1.23
CA MET A 1 -7.04 23.60 -1.65
C MET A 1 -6.28 23.07 -0.45
N GLU A 2 -6.21 21.75 -0.31
CA GLU A 2 -5.39 21.13 0.73
C GLU A 2 -3.92 21.42 0.39
N LYS A 3 -3.28 22.26 1.21
CA LYS A 3 -1.84 22.54 1.10
C LYS A 3 -1.12 21.23 1.30
N ASN A 4 -0.58 20.71 0.21
CA ASN A 4 0.11 19.43 0.12
C ASN A 4 1.14 19.33 1.28
N LYS A 5 0.85 18.51 2.30
CA LYS A 5 1.74 18.27 3.46
C LYS A 5 3.11 17.73 3.07
N LEU A 6 3.23 17.27 1.82
CA LEU A 6 4.47 16.82 1.18
C LEU A 6 5.27 18.00 0.62
N SER A 7 4.64 19.11 0.24
CA SER A 7 5.34 20.26 -0.33
C SER A 7 6.17 21.02 0.71
N THR A 8 5.82 20.94 2.00
CA THR A 8 6.58 21.55 3.11
C THR A 8 7.80 20.73 3.54
N LEU A 9 7.94 19.52 3.01
CA LEU A 9 8.92 18.53 3.43
C LEU A 9 10.20 18.66 2.58
N THR A 10 11.39 18.44 3.14
CA THR A 10 12.66 18.52 2.37
C THR A 10 12.83 17.28 1.47
N LEU A 11 13.71 17.36 0.46
CA LEU A 11 13.94 16.22 -0.44
C LEU A 11 14.40 14.96 0.31
N GLU A 12 15.26 15.11 1.31
CA GLU A 12 15.70 13.99 2.18
C GLU A 12 14.52 13.37 2.96
N GLU A 13 13.66 14.20 3.55
CA GLU A 13 12.49 13.72 4.28
C GLU A 13 11.46 13.04 3.36
N LEU A 14 11.34 13.47 2.09
CA LEU A 14 10.54 12.75 1.09
C LEU A 14 11.14 11.36 0.82
N TYR A 15 12.45 11.27 0.60
CA TYR A 15 13.12 9.98 0.37
C TYR A 15 13.00 9.03 1.58
N GLU A 16 13.12 9.54 2.80
CA GLU A 16 12.89 8.77 4.03
C GLU A 16 11.45 8.26 4.13
N LYS A 17 10.46 9.12 3.89
CA LYS A 17 9.05 8.70 3.86
C LYS A 17 8.77 7.64 2.80
N ARG A 18 9.37 7.76 1.61
CA ARG A 18 9.26 6.74 0.55
C ARG A 18 9.76 5.39 1.04
N LYS A 19 10.96 5.37 1.65
CA LYS A 19 11.61 4.17 2.14
C LYS A 19 10.80 3.52 3.25
N LYS A 20 10.29 4.32 4.20
CA LYS A 20 9.42 3.86 5.28
C LYS A 20 8.13 3.25 4.74
N LEU A 21 7.41 3.96 3.86
CA LEU A 21 6.18 3.45 3.24
C LEU A 21 6.41 2.18 2.44
N LYS A 22 7.51 2.10 1.67
CA LYS A 22 7.86 0.91 0.91
C LYS A 22 8.14 -0.29 1.82
N SER A 23 8.91 -0.08 2.90
CA SER A 23 9.22 -1.14 3.87
C SER A 23 7.98 -1.62 4.61
N THR A 24 7.14 -0.70 5.10
CA THR A 24 5.87 -1.04 5.75
C THR A 24 4.91 -1.75 4.80
N SER A 25 4.77 -1.27 3.57
CA SER A 25 3.93 -1.91 2.55
C SER A 25 4.43 -3.31 2.20
N MET A 26 5.74 -3.55 2.22
CA MET A 26 6.32 -4.88 2.00
C MET A 26 5.93 -5.85 3.12
N GLY A 27 6.01 -5.40 4.39
CA GLY A 27 5.61 -6.20 5.55
C GLY A 27 4.12 -6.54 5.55
N ILE A 28 3.26 -5.56 5.23
CA ILE A 28 1.81 -5.77 5.07
C ILE A 28 1.53 -6.73 3.92
N GLY A 29 2.23 -6.59 2.79
CA GLY A 29 2.07 -7.46 1.62
C GLY A 29 2.36 -8.93 1.94
N ILE A 30 3.47 -9.21 2.63
CA ILE A 30 3.84 -10.58 3.04
C ILE A 30 2.80 -11.16 4.00
N GLY A 31 2.41 -10.40 5.03
CA GLY A 31 1.37 -10.83 5.97
C GLY A 31 0.04 -11.12 5.28
N MET A 32 -0.35 -10.31 4.30
CA MET A 32 -1.58 -10.51 3.54
C MET A 32 -1.55 -11.79 2.70
N VAL A 33 -0.41 -12.13 2.08
CA VAL A 33 -0.27 -13.39 1.32
C VAL A 33 -0.46 -14.61 2.22
N VAL A 34 0.09 -14.58 3.44
CA VAL A 34 -0.08 -15.66 4.43
C VAL A 34 -1.54 -15.78 4.88
N ILE A 35 -2.20 -14.66 5.15
CA ILE A 35 -3.62 -14.68 5.54
C ILE A 35 -4.50 -15.20 4.39
N CYS A 36 -4.24 -14.75 3.16
CA CYS A 36 -4.95 -15.20 1.98
C CYS A 36 -4.76 -16.70 1.72
N SER A 37 -3.56 -17.25 1.91
CA SER A 37 -3.33 -18.69 1.74
C SER A 37 -4.07 -19.54 2.77
N VAL A 38 -4.12 -19.10 4.03
CA VAL A 38 -4.93 -19.74 5.09
C VAL A 38 -6.42 -19.66 4.75
N LEU A 39 -6.91 -18.51 4.28
CA LEU A 39 -8.30 -18.33 3.85
C LEU A 39 -8.67 -19.25 2.69
N LEU A 40 -7.81 -19.34 1.67
CA LEU A 40 -8.01 -20.24 0.54
C LEU A 40 -8.06 -21.71 1.01
N TYR A 41 -7.15 -22.13 1.87
CA TYR A 41 -7.18 -23.48 2.45
C TYR A 41 -8.49 -23.76 3.19
N LEU A 42 -8.98 -22.81 3.99
CA LEU A 42 -10.26 -22.92 4.70
C LEU A 42 -11.45 -23.01 3.75
N ILE A 43 -11.46 -22.23 2.66
CA ILE A 43 -12.50 -22.27 1.63
C ILE A 43 -12.59 -23.65 1.00
N PHE A 44 -11.46 -24.22 0.58
CA PHE A 44 -11.43 -25.55 -0.04
C PHE A 44 -11.87 -26.65 0.95
N LYS A 45 -11.47 -26.54 2.22
CA LYS A 45 -11.84 -27.51 3.26
C LYS A 45 -13.32 -27.45 3.63
N THR A 46 -13.89 -26.25 3.72
CA THR A 46 -15.29 -26.04 4.15
C THR A 46 -16.29 -25.99 3.01
N LYS A 47 -15.81 -25.96 1.74
CA LYS A 47 -16.60 -25.70 0.52
C LYS A 47 -17.42 -24.41 0.60
N ASN A 48 -17.07 -23.50 1.50
CA ASN A 48 -17.78 -22.25 1.69
C ASN A 48 -17.15 -21.16 0.82
N PHE A 49 -17.62 -21.09 -0.43
CA PHE A 49 -17.14 -20.13 -1.43
C PHE A 49 -17.55 -18.67 -1.16
N VAL A 50 -18.40 -18.40 -0.16
CA VAL A 50 -18.79 -17.04 0.23
C VAL A 50 -17.58 -16.23 0.71
N LEU A 51 -16.63 -16.91 1.35
CA LEU A 51 -15.36 -16.31 1.81
C LEU A 51 -14.46 -15.83 0.66
N LEU A 52 -14.69 -16.29 -0.58
CA LEU A 52 -13.97 -15.81 -1.76
C LEU A 52 -14.32 -14.34 -2.08
N ALA A 53 -15.52 -13.89 -1.70
CA ALA A 53 -15.95 -12.50 -1.91
C ALA A 53 -15.18 -11.49 -1.03
N VAL A 54 -14.47 -11.95 0.00
CA VAL A 54 -13.66 -11.11 0.88
C VAL A 54 -12.32 -10.72 0.21
N VAL A 55 -11.84 -11.52 -0.74
CA VAL A 55 -10.57 -11.30 -1.46
C VAL A 55 -10.46 -9.92 -2.11
N PRO A 56 -11.45 -9.43 -2.89
CA PRO A 56 -11.40 -8.06 -3.43
C PRO A 56 -11.43 -6.97 -2.35
N GLY A 57 -12.07 -7.22 -1.21
CA GLY A 57 -12.06 -6.29 -0.06
C GLY A 57 -10.65 -6.12 0.53
N CYS A 58 -9.84 -7.17 0.55
CA CYS A 58 -8.44 -7.10 0.98
C CYS A 58 -7.57 -6.25 0.03
N LEU A 59 -7.92 -6.13 -1.26
CA LEU A 59 -7.16 -5.28 -2.18
C LEU A 59 -7.39 -3.79 -1.91
N MET A 60 -8.58 -3.41 -1.41
CA MET A 60 -8.94 -2.02 -1.13
C MET A 60 -8.09 -1.40 -0.01
N THR A 61 -7.61 -2.18 0.96
CA THR A 61 -6.73 -1.69 2.03
C THR A 61 -5.35 -1.25 1.54
N LEU A 62 -4.92 -1.67 0.34
CA LEU A 62 -3.64 -1.25 -0.25
C LEU A 62 -3.74 0.07 -1.03
N LEU A 63 -4.94 0.49 -1.46
CA LEU A 63 -5.15 1.69 -2.27
C LEU A 63 -4.57 2.97 -1.66
N PRO A 64 -4.80 3.30 -0.36
CA PRO A 64 -4.26 4.52 0.23
C PRO A 64 -2.73 4.56 0.18
N SER A 65 -2.09 3.41 0.40
CA SER A 65 -0.63 3.28 0.33
C SER A 65 -0.10 3.56 -1.07
N PHE A 66 -0.77 3.06 -2.11
CA PHE A 66 -0.41 3.34 -3.50
C PHE A 66 -0.62 4.80 -3.90
N ILE A 67 -1.72 5.42 -3.45
CA ILE A 67 -2.01 6.85 -3.73
C ILE A 67 -0.93 7.74 -3.11
N VAL A 68 -0.61 7.53 -1.82
CA VAL A 68 0.42 8.31 -1.14
C VAL A 68 1.79 8.09 -1.78
N LEU A 69 2.12 6.86 -2.18
CA LEU A 69 3.39 6.56 -2.85
C LEU A 69 3.49 7.23 -4.22
N SER A 70 2.38 7.29 -4.97
CA SER A 70 2.31 7.97 -6.27
C SER A 70 2.51 9.47 -6.12
N GLN A 71 1.80 10.11 -5.19
CA GLN A 71 1.95 11.54 -4.89
C GLN A 71 3.40 11.88 -4.50
N LEU A 72 4.02 11.05 -3.68
CA LEU A 72 5.39 11.21 -3.22
C LEU A 72 6.41 11.09 -4.37
N ASN A 73 6.22 10.12 -5.27
CA ASN A 73 7.06 9.97 -6.47
C ASN A 73 6.93 11.17 -7.42
N THR A 74 5.71 11.66 -7.64
CA THR A 74 5.45 12.83 -8.49
C THR A 74 6.11 14.09 -7.92
N GLU A 75 6.03 14.29 -6.59
CA GLU A 75 6.67 15.43 -5.91
C GLU A 75 8.20 15.34 -5.96
N ILE A 76 8.81 14.16 -5.75
CA ILE A 76 10.26 13.97 -5.88
C ILE A 76 10.71 14.28 -7.33
N LYS A 77 10.04 13.68 -8.32
CA LYS A 77 10.37 13.87 -9.74
C LYS A 77 10.24 15.34 -10.17
N SER A 78 9.22 16.05 -9.67
CA SER A 78 9.03 17.46 -9.95
C SER A 78 10.14 18.35 -9.38
N ARG A 79 10.82 17.92 -8.31
CA ARG A 79 11.91 18.67 -7.68
C ARG A 79 13.27 18.34 -8.25
N GLU A 80 13.50 17.10 -8.68
CA GLU A 80 14.73 16.69 -9.37
C GLU A 80 14.81 17.21 -10.82
N SER A 81 13.66 17.48 -11.44
CA SER A 81 13.59 18.06 -12.80
C SER A 81 13.70 19.59 -12.84
N LYS A 82 13.93 20.24 -11.69
CA LYS A 82 13.99 21.70 -11.54
C LYS A 82 15.42 22.14 -11.25
#